data_AF-A0A8V0X9X5-F1
#
_entry.id   AF-A0A8V0X9X5-F1
#
_cell.length_a   1.000
_cell.length_b   1.000
_cell.length_c   1.000
_cell.angle_alpha   90.00
_cell.angle_beta   90.00
_cell.angle_gamma   90.00
#
_symmetry.space_group_name_H-M   'P 1'
#
loop_
_entity.id
_entity.type
_entity.pdbx_description
1 polymer ?
#
loop_
_entity_poly.entity_id
_entity_poly.type
_entity_poly.pdbx_seq_one_letter_code
_entity_poly.pdbx_strand_id
1 'polypeptide(L)'
;MDVFLMIRRHKTTIFTDAKESSTVLELKRIVEGILKRPPEEQRLYKDEQLLDDSKTLGDCGFTSQTARPQAPATVGLALRSAGGSAPQLVLWGGGDECFEALRIDAFSSPPELPDVMKPQDSAGGANETPVQ
;
A
#
# COMPACT_ATOMS: atom_id res chain seq x y z
N MET A 1 -6.19 -9.46 -17.12
CA MET A 1 -6.35 -10.11 -15.79
C MET A 1 -6.66 -9.05 -14.76
N ASP A 2 -7.29 -9.41 -13.65
CA ASP A 2 -7.61 -8.47 -12.56
C ASP A 2 -6.47 -8.42 -11.53
N VAL A 3 -6.27 -7.24 -10.95
CA VAL A 3 -5.33 -6.97 -9.87
C VAL A 3 -6.08 -6.36 -8.69
N PHE A 4 -5.76 -6.80 -7.48
CA PHE A 4 -6.41 -6.36 -6.25
C PHE A 4 -5.49 -5.42 -5.49
N LEU A 5 -5.99 -4.23 -5.16
CA LEU A 5 -5.18 -3.12 -4.66
C LEU A 5 -5.69 -2.61 -3.32
N MET A 6 -4.74 -2.17 -2.50
CA MET A 6 -4.95 -1.36 -1.31
C MET A 6 -4.39 0.04 -1.57
N ILE A 7 -5.25 1.00 -1.88
CA ILE A 7 -4.84 2.40 -2.03
C ILE A 7 -4.81 3.04 -0.65
N ARG A 8 -3.64 3.47 -0.19
CA ARG A 8 -3.38 3.88 1.20
C ARG A 8 -2.88 5.31 1.30
N ARG A 9 -3.47 6.07 2.23
CA ARG A 9 -3.13 7.46 2.56
C ARG A 9 -3.44 7.74 4.03
N HIS A 10 -2.47 8.18 4.82
CA HIS A 10 -2.61 8.33 6.28
C HIS A 10 -3.22 7.06 6.89
N LYS A 11 -4.38 7.16 7.54
CA LYS A 11 -5.16 6.04 8.08
C LYS A 11 -6.25 5.50 7.12
N THR A 12 -6.38 6.06 5.92
CA THR A 12 -7.34 5.62 4.92
C THR A 12 -6.77 4.47 4.10
N THR A 13 -7.56 3.42 3.90
CA THR A 13 -7.24 2.30 3.00
C THR A 13 -8.49 1.97 2.18
N ILE A 14 -8.35 2.01 0.85
CA ILE A 14 -9.41 1.66 -0.11
C ILE A 14 -9.05 0.32 -0.74
N PHE A 15 -9.94 -0.66 -0.62
CA PHE A 15 -9.82 -1.92 -1.36
C PHE A 15 -10.60 -1.81 -2.66
N THR A 16 -9.91 -2.08 -3.77
CA THR A 16 -10.51 -2.06 -5.10
C THR A 16 -9.76 -3.01 -6.03
N ASP A 17 -10.41 -3.43 -7.10
CA ASP A 17 -9.78 -4.14 -8.21
C ASP A 17 -9.74 -3.28 -9.47
N ALA A 18 -8.79 -3.59 -10.34
CA ALA A 18 -8.66 -2.99 -11.65
C ALA A 18 -8.10 -4.02 -12.64
N LYS A 19 -8.19 -3.71 -13.94
CA LYS A 19 -7.52 -4.52 -14.95
C LYS A 19 -6.03 -4.24 -14.92
N GLU A 20 -5.21 -5.28 -15.06
CA GLU A 20 -3.75 -5.16 -15.21
C GLU A 20 -3.36 -4.23 -16.37
N SER A 21 -4.18 -4.20 -17.43
CA SER A 21 -4.03 -3.31 -18.60
C SER A 21 -4.55 -1.89 -18.39
N SER A 22 -5.24 -1.61 -17.27
CA SER A 22 -5.71 -0.26 -16.97
C SER A 22 -4.56 0.66 -16.64
N THR A 23 -4.73 1.94 -16.93
CA THR A 23 -3.70 2.96 -16.69
C THR A 23 -3.75 3.49 -15.26
N VAL A 24 -2.64 4.10 -14.82
CA VAL A 24 -2.57 4.84 -13.56
C VAL A 24 -3.59 5.98 -13.53
N LEU A 25 -3.84 6.64 -14.67
CA LEU A 25 -4.88 7.66 -14.79
C LEU A 25 -6.29 7.11 -14.50
N GLU A 26 -6.61 5.92 -15.01
CA GLU A 26 -7.89 5.26 -14.74
C GLU A 26 -8.02 4.91 -13.25
N LEU A 27 -6.94 4.45 -12.61
CA LEU A 27 -6.93 4.21 -11.17
C LEU A 27 -7.18 5.50 -10.37
N LYS A 28 -6.60 6.64 -10.79
CA LYS A 28 -6.88 7.95 -10.19
C LYS A 28 -8.36 8.37 -10.33
N ARG A 29 -9.04 8.00 -11.43
CA ARG A 29 -10.49 8.24 -11.58
C ARG A 29 -11.33 7.40 -10.62
N ILE A 30 -10.89 6.18 -10.29
CA ILE A 30 -11.54 5.38 -9.24
C ILE A 30 -11.40 6.10 -7.89
N VAL A 31 -10.19 6.58 -7.58
CA VAL A 31 -9.92 7.36 -6.36
C VAL A 31 -10.75 8.66 -6.34
N GLU A 32 -10.88 9.35 -7.47
CA GLU A 32 -11.72 10.54 -7.61
C GLU A 32 -13.19 10.22 -7.28
N GLY A 33 -13.70 9.10 -7.79
CA GLY A 33 -15.06 8.63 -7.49
C GLY A 33 -15.33 8.46 -5.99
N ILE A 34 -14.30 8.13 -5.21
CA ILE A 34 -14.41 7.85 -3.76
C ILE A 34 -14.08 9.10 -2.92
N LEU A 35 -12.92 9.71 -3.16
CA LEU A 35 -12.38 10.82 -2.34
C LEU A 35 -12.74 12.21 -2.88
N LYS A 36 -13.37 12.29 -4.06
CA LYS A 36 -13.81 13.54 -4.71
C LYS A 36 -12.66 14.53 -4.96
N ARG A 37 -11.47 14.01 -5.25
CA ARG A 37 -10.28 14.78 -5.66
C ARG A 37 -9.96 14.42 -7.11
N PRO A 38 -9.82 15.37 -8.03
CA PRO A 38 -9.57 15.06 -9.42
C PRO A 38 -8.15 14.49 -9.64
N PRO A 39 -7.89 13.76 -10.74
CA PRO A 39 -6.62 13.06 -10.97
C PRO A 39 -5.35 13.93 -10.90
N GLU A 40 -5.43 15.19 -11.32
CA GLU A 40 -4.35 16.18 -11.27
C GLU A 40 -3.94 16.59 -9.85
N GLU A 41 -4.82 16.35 -8.87
CA GLU A 41 -4.55 16.57 -7.45
C GLU A 41 -4.11 15.29 -6.73
N GLN A 42 -3.84 14.21 -7.47
CA GLN A 42 -3.44 12.92 -6.92
C GLN A 42 -2.05 12.51 -7.42
N ARG A 43 -1.25 11.95 -6.51
CA ARG A 43 -0.04 11.19 -6.83
C ARG A 43 -0.17 9.78 -6.32
N LEU A 44 0.05 8.81 -7.20
CA LEU A 44 0.05 7.39 -6.86
C LEU A 44 1.48 6.87 -6.83
N TYR A 45 1.76 6.01 -5.86
CA TYR A 45 3.09 5.47 -5.62
C TYR A 45 3.04 3.95 -5.54
N LYS A 46 4.12 3.32 -6.00
CA LYS A 46 4.46 1.95 -5.62
C LYS A 46 5.73 2.02 -4.79
N ASP A 47 5.63 1.62 -3.54
CA ASP A 47 6.67 1.90 -2.54
C ASP A 47 6.95 3.42 -2.51
N GLU A 48 8.18 3.86 -2.81
CA GLU A 48 8.57 5.27 -2.91
C GLU A 48 8.57 5.80 -4.36
N GLN A 49 8.26 4.96 -5.35
CA GLN A 49 8.31 5.33 -6.76
C GLN A 49 6.98 5.95 -7.22
N LEU A 50 7.05 7.21 -7.67
CA LEU A 50 5.93 7.89 -8.31
C LEU A 50 5.54 7.19 -9.63
N LEU A 51 4.24 6.95 -9.81
CA LEU A 51 3.69 6.30 -10.98
C LEU A 51 3.32 7.32 -12.06
N ASP A 52 3.57 6.96 -13.32
CA ASP A 52 3.24 7.76 -14.50
C ASP A 52 1.81 7.44 -14.98
N ASP A 53 1.01 8.48 -15.20
CA ASP A 53 -0.40 8.39 -15.61
C ASP A 53 -0.62 7.60 -16.89
N SER A 54 0.37 7.59 -17.79
CA SER A 54 0.32 6.88 -19.08
C SER A 54 0.62 5.38 -18.98
N LYS A 55 1.25 4.93 -17.90
CA LYS A 55 1.64 3.53 -17.72
C LYS A 55 0.45 2.67 -17.28
N THR A 56 0.46 1.41 -17.71
CA THR A 56 -0.48 0.42 -17.20
C THR A 56 -0.09 -0.03 -15.79
N LEU A 57 -1.04 -0.57 -15.04
CA LEU A 57 -0.77 -1.17 -13.73
C LEU A 57 0.22 -2.33 -13.83
N GLY A 58 0.14 -3.12 -14.90
CA GLY A 58 1.11 -4.17 -15.25
C GLY A 58 2.52 -3.63 -15.43
N ASP A 59 2.70 -2.53 -16.19
CA ASP A 59 4.01 -1.90 -16.41
C ASP A 59 4.60 -1.30 -15.12
N CYS A 60 3.74 -0.91 -14.18
CA CYS A 60 4.13 -0.49 -12.83
C CYS A 60 4.46 -1.68 -11.91
N GLY A 61 4.23 -2.92 -12.36
CA GLY A 61 4.53 -4.16 -11.64
C GLY A 61 3.39 -4.66 -10.75
N PHE A 62 2.17 -4.14 -10.91
CA PHE A 62 0.97 -4.73 -10.36
C PHE A 62 0.45 -5.78 -11.32
N THR A 63 0.66 -7.06 -11.00
CA THR A 63 0.24 -8.18 -11.85
C THR A 63 -0.72 -9.07 -11.08
N SER A 64 -1.51 -9.86 -11.81
CA SER A 64 -2.40 -10.87 -11.19
C SER A 64 -1.68 -11.86 -10.26
N GLN A 65 -0.37 -12.04 -10.41
CA GLN A 65 0.43 -12.93 -9.55
C GLN A 65 0.87 -12.25 -8.25
N THR A 66 1.08 -10.93 -8.26
CA THR A 66 1.60 -10.14 -7.13
C THR A 66 0.51 -9.37 -6.37
N ALA A 67 -0.63 -9.12 -6.99
CA ALA A 67 -1.76 -8.36 -6.46
C ALA A 67 -3.02 -9.24 -6.39
N ARG A 68 -3.04 -10.19 -5.45
CA ARG A 68 -4.09 -11.22 -5.32
C ARG A 68 -5.21 -10.78 -4.37
N PRO A 69 -6.43 -11.33 -4.45
CA PRO A 69 -7.52 -10.95 -3.53
C PRO A 69 -7.15 -11.09 -2.04
N GLN A 70 -6.46 -12.18 -1.68
CA GLN A 70 -6.03 -12.47 -0.30
C GLN A 70 -4.74 -11.75 0.10
N ALA A 71 -4.03 -11.17 -0.87
CA ALA A 71 -2.77 -10.45 -0.67
C ALA A 71 -2.69 -9.29 -1.69
N PRO A 72 -3.53 -8.25 -1.52
CA PRO A 72 -3.60 -7.15 -2.46
C PRO A 72 -2.32 -6.32 -2.43
N ALA A 73 -1.94 -5.75 -3.57
CA ALA A 73 -0.75 -4.90 -3.65
C ALA A 73 -1.05 -3.50 -3.09
N THR A 74 -0.07 -2.88 -2.44
CA THR A 74 -0.23 -1.54 -1.88
C THR A 74 0.08 -0.47 -2.92
N VAL A 75 -0.80 0.54 -3.00
CA VAL A 75 -0.59 1.77 -3.78
C VAL A 75 -0.62 2.94 -2.80
N GLY A 76 0.46 3.70 -2.72
CA GLY A 76 0.51 4.92 -1.93
C GLY A 76 -0.26 6.05 -2.61
N LEU A 77 -0.98 6.87 -1.86
CA LEU A 77 -1.69 8.04 -2.37
C LEU A 77 -1.27 9.28 -1.58
N ALA A 78 -0.84 10.32 -2.31
CA ALA A 78 -0.66 11.67 -1.79
C ALA A 78 -1.55 12.64 -2.55
N LEU A 79 -2.19 13.56 -1.82
CA LEU A 79 -3.05 14.57 -2.39
C LEU A 79 -2.36 15.94 -2.44
N ARG A 80 -2.75 16.74 -3.43
CA ARG A 80 -2.44 18.17 -3.45
C ARG A 80 -3.16 18.85 -2.29
N SER A 81 -2.40 19.56 -1.45
CA SER A 81 -2.92 20.44 -0.41
C SER A 81 -3.75 21.53 -1.08
N ALA A 82 -5.04 21.59 -0.74
CA ALA A 82 -5.82 22.80 -0.97
C ALA A 82 -5.17 23.90 -0.11
N GLY A 83 -4.66 24.96 -0.71
CA GLY A 83 -4.05 26.06 0.03
C GLY A 83 -5.04 26.61 1.06
N GLY A 84 -4.82 26.31 2.34
CA GLY A 84 -5.69 26.79 3.41
C GLY A 84 -5.72 25.89 4.64
N SER A 85 -4.63 25.83 5.40
CA SER A 85 -4.58 25.75 6.89
C SER A 85 -3.33 25.02 7.45
N ALA A 86 -2.16 25.66 7.36
CA ALA A 86 -1.17 25.75 8.45
C ALA A 86 0.11 26.44 7.96
N PRO A 87 0.78 27.25 8.80
CA PRO A 87 2.04 27.89 8.46
C PRO A 87 3.18 26.90 8.75
N GLN A 88 3.81 26.35 7.72
CA GLN A 88 5.13 25.75 7.89
C GLN A 88 6.11 26.55 7.06
N LEU A 89 6.87 27.38 7.78
CA LEU A 89 8.08 28.06 7.39
C LEU A 89 8.81 27.31 6.26
N VAL A 90 8.62 27.75 5.02
CA VAL A 90 9.40 27.27 3.88
C VAL A 90 10.68 28.09 3.84
N LEU A 91 11.78 27.49 4.31
CA LEU A 91 13.12 27.96 3.97
C LEU A 91 13.45 27.41 2.58
N TRP A 92 13.33 28.30 1.59
CA TRP A 92 13.96 28.31 0.26
C TRP A 92 14.25 26.97 -0.43
N GLY A 93 13.43 26.58 -1.41
CA GLY A 93 13.89 25.68 -2.48
C GLY A 93 12.83 24.86 -3.23
N GLY A 94 12.20 25.46 -4.25
CA GLY A 94 11.95 24.78 -5.52
C GLY A 94 10.69 23.90 -5.68
N GLY A 95 9.64 24.47 -6.27
CA GLY A 95 8.98 23.89 -7.46
C GLY A 95 7.97 22.75 -7.30
N ASP A 96 7.86 22.09 -6.15
CA ASP A 96 6.93 20.96 -5.91
C ASP A 96 5.97 21.17 -4.72
N GLU A 97 5.81 22.43 -4.30
CA GLU A 97 5.36 22.87 -2.97
C GLU A 97 3.84 22.78 -2.72
N CYS A 98 3.15 21.83 -3.35
CA CYS A 98 1.70 21.73 -3.23
C CYS A 98 1.18 20.33 -2.91
N PHE A 99 1.98 19.26 -3.03
CA PHE A 99 1.56 17.91 -2.62
C PHE A 99 2.00 17.60 -1.19
N GLU A 100 1.15 16.91 -0.43
CA GLU A 100 1.57 16.36 0.85
C GLU A 100 2.63 15.27 0.65
N ALA A 101 3.49 15.06 1.65
CA ALA A 101 4.42 13.94 1.63
C ALA A 101 3.65 12.60 1.65
N LEU A 102 4.17 11.60 0.93
CA LEU A 102 3.64 10.24 1.00
C LEU A 102 3.69 9.77 2.46
N ARG A 103 2.51 9.54 3.05
CA ARG A 103 2.39 9.07 4.43
C ARG A 103 1.38 7.95 4.49
N ILE A 104 1.82 6.81 5.00
CA ILE A 104 0.98 5.62 5.23
C ILE A 104 1.19 5.22 6.69
N ASP A 105 0.16 5.35 7.51
CA ASP A 105 0.27 4.93 8.91
C ASP A 105 0.23 3.39 8.98
N ALA A 106 1.12 2.80 9.77
CA ALA A 106 1.15 1.34 9.96
C ALA A 106 -0.15 0.85 10.62
N PHE A 107 -0.57 -0.37 10.26
CA PHE A 107 -1.61 -1.06 11.03
C PHE A 107 -1.10 -1.41 12.43
N SER A 108 -2.02 -1.76 13.32
CA SER A 108 -1.67 -2.24 14.66
C SER A 108 -0.84 -3.53 14.57
N SER A 109 0.09 -3.69 15.51
CA SER A 109 0.82 -4.95 15.68
C SER A 109 -0.06 -6.00 16.37
N PRO A 110 0.06 -7.28 16.01
CA PRO A 110 -0.65 -8.37 16.71
C PRO A 110 -0.16 -8.49 18.17
N PRO A 111 -0.99 -9.03 19.08
CA PRO A 111 -0.57 -9.34 20.44
C PRO A 111 0.47 -10.48 20.46
N GLU A 112 1.10 -10.70 21.62
CA GLU A 112 1.98 -11.85 21.81
C GLU A 112 1.20 -13.16 21.61
N LEU A 113 1.82 -14.11 20.90
CA LEU A 113 1.24 -15.43 20.68
C LEU A 113 1.08 -16.16 22.02
N PRO A 114 -0.12 -16.63 22.40
CA PRO A 114 -0.30 -17.39 23.63
C PRO A 114 0.56 -18.66 23.67
N ASP A 115 1.01 -19.07 24.85
CA ASP A 115 1.90 -20.25 25.00
C ASP A 115 1.30 -21.53 24.41
N VAL A 116 -0.02 -21.70 24.47
CA VAL A 116 -0.73 -22.84 23.86
C VAL A 116 -0.67 -22.88 22.32
N MET A 117 -0.36 -21.76 21.69
CA MET A 117 -0.21 -21.63 20.23
C MET A 117 1.26 -21.61 19.78
N LYS A 118 2.22 -21.49 20.71
CA LYS A 118 3.64 -21.61 20.40
C LYS A 118 3.94 -23.08 20.04
N PRO A 119 4.84 -23.36 19.07
CA PRO A 119 5.28 -24.72 18.81
C PRO A 119 5.74 -25.37 20.11
N GLN A 120 5.19 -26.52 20.45
CA GLN A 120 5.71 -27.29 21.57
C GLN A 120 7.04 -27.86 21.11
N ASP A 121 8.15 -27.39 21.70
CA ASP A 121 9.44 -28.04 21.55
C ASP A 121 9.24 -29.50 21.95
N SER A 122 9.15 -30.39 20.96
CA SER A 122 8.98 -31.81 21.16
C SER A 122 10.33 -32.40 21.59
N ALA A 123 10.81 -31.99 22.76
CA ALA A 123 11.86 -32.67 23.48
C ALA A 123 11.25 -33.92 24.14
N GLY A 124 11.16 -35.02 23.38
CA GLY A 124 10.68 -36.29 23.91
C GLY A 124 10.83 -37.52 23.03
N GLY A 125 11.51 -37.44 21.89
CA GLY A 125 11.82 -38.60 21.04
C GLY A 125 13.30 -38.94 21.05
N ALA A 126 13.77 -39.63 22.09
CA ALA A 126 14.96 -40.50 22.06
C ALA A 126 15.16 -41.18 23.43
N ASN A 127 14.46 -42.29 23.67
CA ASN A 127 14.93 -43.35 24.56
C ASN A 127 14.86 -44.66 23.77
N GLU A 128 15.74 -44.80 22.77
CA GLU A 128 16.17 -46.13 22.33
C GLU A 128 17.25 -46.58 23.31
N THR A 129 16.85 -47.41 24.27
CA THR A 129 17.79 -48.20 25.07
C THR A 129 18.21 -49.41 24.23
N PRO A 130 19.50 -49.60 23.87
CA PRO A 130 19.96 -50.91 23.46
C PRO A 130 20.23 -51.71 24.74
N VAL A 131 19.42 -52.74 25.00
CA VAL A 131 19.80 -53.79 25.96
C VAL A 131 20.15 -55.03 25.13
N GLN A 132 21.40 -55.44 25.33
CA GLN A 132 22.05 -56.66 24.84
C GLN A 132 21.28 -57.94 25.16
#